data_AF-A0A2N2W6D6-F1
#
_entry.id   AF-A0A2N2W6D6-F1
#
_cell.length_a   1.000
_cell.length_b   1.000
_cell.length_c   1.000
_cell.angle_alpha   90.00
_cell.angle_beta   90.00
_cell.angle_gamma   90.00
#
_symmetry.space_group_name_H-M   'P 1'
#
loop_
_entity.id
_entity.type
_entity.pdbx_description
1 polymer ?
#
loop_
_entity_poly.entity_id
_entity_poly.type
_entity_poly.pdbx_seq_one_letter_code
_entity_poly.pdbx_strand_id
1 'polypeptide(L)'
;MDNNNRYKKKFPLRAIVAFVVILVLLTTISFILFGLYPVRREVKNISGYIESKPLNNDATLSPELRKLIDEIRSKEHYAAFLNTTLKHSKGDSIALFIDLRDSLAILSFKGVSLFESKISGIKINSGLKKLPHFFRDSLYSGPMEVNEEISSIEKFPVVVKKAPKDTIEANQASAPVLPVQYDVFLAFSFDNNMVIQIDQQEEDLIGTKQDYRRYWRQYSRWFRNKNLNALKSSSERGYIYHLAIELAREDARSIYRALPLKPAVVVRY
;
A
#
# COMPACT_ATOMS: atom_id res chain seq x y z
N MET A 1 -0.80 46.22 47.35
CA MET A 1 -0.18 45.71 46.11
C MET A 1 -0.90 44.43 45.70
N ASP A 2 -1.75 44.61 44.71
CA ASP A 2 -2.41 43.72 43.75
C ASP A 2 -2.94 42.32 44.10
N ASN A 3 -4.27 42.30 44.18
CA ASN A 3 -5.22 41.23 43.90
C ASN A 3 -4.93 40.50 42.58
N ASN A 4 -4.85 39.17 42.64
CA ASN A 4 -4.84 38.30 41.45
C ASN A 4 -5.94 37.23 41.56
N ASN A 5 -7.20 37.67 41.52
CA ASN A 5 -8.36 36.77 41.46
C ASN A 5 -8.69 36.41 40.00
N ARG A 6 -8.16 35.26 39.55
CA ARG A 6 -8.49 34.68 38.24
C ARG A 6 -9.93 34.15 38.24
N TYR A 7 -10.83 34.87 37.59
CA TYR A 7 -12.18 34.42 37.26
C TYR A 7 -12.15 33.18 36.34
N LYS A 8 -12.43 32.00 36.90
CA LYS A 8 -12.73 30.78 36.10
C LYS A 8 -14.13 30.93 35.49
N LYS A 9 -14.22 31.25 34.20
CA LYS A 9 -15.48 31.20 33.43
C LYS A 9 -16.07 29.79 33.53
N LYS A 10 -17.21 29.65 34.22
CA LYS A 10 -17.99 28.39 34.27
C LYS A 10 -18.74 28.26 32.94
N PHE A 11 -18.31 27.35 32.07
CA PHE A 11 -19.09 26.99 30.89
C PHE A 11 -20.44 26.38 31.33
N PRO A 12 -21.58 26.78 30.74
CA PRO A 12 -22.87 26.23 31.11
C PRO A 12 -22.91 24.74 30.74
N LEU A 13 -23.26 23.89 31.70
CA LEU A 13 -23.25 22.43 31.58
C LEU A 13 -24.04 21.93 30.35
N ARG A 14 -25.13 22.63 30.01
CA ARG A 14 -25.96 22.36 28.81
C ARG A 14 -25.20 22.54 27.49
N ALA A 15 -24.30 23.51 27.39
CA ALA A 15 -23.50 23.73 26.18
C ALA A 15 -22.43 22.65 26.00
N ILE A 16 -21.83 22.18 27.11
CA ILE A 16 -20.89 21.06 27.07
C ILE A 16 -21.62 19.78 26.60
N VAL A 17 -22.80 19.50 27.16
CA VAL A 17 -23.61 18.33 26.76
C VAL A 17 -24.00 18.43 25.28
N ALA A 18 -24.48 19.59 24.81
CA ALA A 18 -24.82 19.78 23.40
C ALA A 18 -23.62 19.57 22.46
N PHE A 19 -22.44 20.09 22.84
CA PHE A 19 -21.21 19.91 22.06
C PHE A 19 -20.80 18.43 21.98
N VAL A 20 -20.87 17.70 23.09
CA VAL A 20 -20.54 16.26 23.12
C VAL A 20 -21.53 15.47 22.26
N VAL A 21 -22.83 15.76 22.32
CA VAL A 21 -23.85 15.09 21.49
C VAL A 21 -23.60 15.33 20.00
N ILE A 22 -23.32 16.57 19.59
CA ILE A 22 -22.99 16.90 18.19
C ILE A 22 -21.72 16.16 17.74
N LEU A 23 -20.70 16.09 18.59
CA LEU A 23 -19.45 15.41 18.28
C LEU A 23 -19.68 13.90 18.10
N VAL A 24 -20.46 13.26 18.99
CA VAL A 24 -20.85 11.85 18.83
C VAL A 24 -21.60 11.65 17.52
N LEU A 25 -22.59 12.49 17.21
CA LEU A 25 -23.37 12.40 15.99
C LEU A 25 -22.49 12.55 14.73
N LEU A 26 -21.58 13.52 14.70
CA LEU A 26 -20.60 13.68 13.62
C LEU A 26 -19.68 12.46 13.46
N THR A 27 -19.19 11.88 14.56
CA THR A 27 -18.35 10.67 14.49
C THR A 27 -19.12 9.47 13.96
N THR A 28 -20.39 9.28 14.34
CA THR A 28 -21.23 8.19 13.82
C THR A 28 -21.52 8.35 12.33
N ILE A 29 -21.86 9.56 11.86
CA ILE A 29 -22.08 9.84 10.43
C ILE A 29 -20.79 9.57 9.64
N SER A 30 -19.65 10.03 10.14
CA SER A 30 -18.34 9.78 9.52
C SER A 30 -18.06 8.28 9.41
N PHE A 31 -18.32 7.52 10.48
CA PHE A 31 -18.13 6.07 10.47
C PHE A 31 -19.04 5.36 9.44
N ILE A 32 -20.29 5.79 9.29
CA ILE A 32 -21.21 5.22 8.31
C ILE A 32 -20.74 5.52 6.88
N LEU A 33 -20.39 6.78 6.58
CA LEU A 33 -20.00 7.22 5.24
C LEU A 33 -18.66 6.65 4.79
N PHE A 34 -17.65 6.64 5.66
CA PHE A 34 -16.30 6.21 5.30
C PHE A 34 -16.00 4.75 5.62
N GLY A 35 -16.73 4.15 6.56
CA GLY A 35 -16.53 2.75 6.97
C GLY A 35 -17.52 1.79 6.31
N LEU A 36 -18.81 1.95 6.60
CA LEU A 36 -19.81 0.95 6.21
C LEU A 36 -20.27 1.07 4.76
N TYR A 37 -20.46 2.28 4.26
CA TYR A 37 -20.98 2.51 2.92
C TYR A 37 -20.11 1.90 1.81
N PRO A 38 -18.77 2.10 1.79
CA PRO A 38 -17.92 1.54 0.75
C PRO A 38 -17.89 0.00 0.78
N VAL A 39 -17.86 -0.58 2.00
CA VAL A 39 -17.89 -2.03 2.19
C VAL A 39 -19.20 -2.63 1.68
N ARG A 40 -20.35 -2.04 2.05
CA ARG A 40 -21.66 -2.54 1.61
C ARG A 40 -21.82 -2.47 0.09
N ARG A 41 -21.35 -1.39 -0.52
CA ARG A 41 -21.37 -1.21 -1.98
C ARG A 41 -20.53 -2.28 -2.67
N GLU A 42 -19.34 -2.54 -2.17
CA GLU A 42 -18.45 -3.59 -2.72
C GLU A 42 -19.03 -4.99 -2.56
N VAL A 43 -19.57 -5.31 -1.38
CA VAL A 43 -20.24 -6.60 -1.14
C VAL A 43 -21.43 -6.79 -2.08
N LYS A 44 -22.24 -5.75 -2.32
CA LYS A 44 -23.35 -5.82 -3.28
C LYS A 44 -22.87 -6.05 -4.72
N ASN A 45 -21.76 -5.43 -5.12
CA ASN A 45 -21.18 -5.64 -6.45
C ASN A 45 -20.69 -7.09 -6.60
N ILE A 46 -20.02 -7.62 -5.58
CA ILE A 46 -19.54 -9.00 -5.53
C ILE A 46 -20.73 -9.99 -5.52
N SER A 47 -21.73 -9.77 -4.65
CA SER A 47 -22.89 -10.65 -4.55
C SER A 47 -23.73 -10.64 -5.82
N GLY A 48 -23.95 -9.48 -6.43
CA GLY A 48 -24.65 -9.38 -7.72
C GLY A 48 -23.91 -10.10 -8.87
N TYR A 49 -22.57 -10.10 -8.84
CA TYR A 49 -21.77 -10.89 -9.79
C TYR A 49 -21.89 -12.41 -9.54
N ILE A 50 -21.96 -12.84 -8.27
CA ILE A 50 -22.15 -14.24 -7.91
C ILE A 50 -23.58 -14.70 -8.25
N GLU A 51 -24.61 -13.90 -7.97
CA GLU A 51 -26.00 -14.23 -8.29
C GLU A 51 -26.28 -14.28 -9.79
N SER A 52 -25.65 -13.40 -10.58
CA SER A 52 -25.79 -13.39 -12.04
C SER A 52 -25.07 -14.54 -12.75
N LYS A 53 -24.16 -15.23 -12.07
CA LYS A 53 -23.55 -16.50 -12.50
C LYS A 53 -24.01 -17.60 -11.54
N PRO A 54 -25.20 -18.20 -11.74
CA PRO A 54 -25.66 -19.27 -10.86
C PRO A 54 -24.59 -20.37 -10.83
N LEU A 55 -23.86 -20.45 -9.72
CA LEU A 55 -23.15 -21.65 -9.34
C LEU A 55 -24.26 -22.67 -9.11
N ASN A 56 -24.49 -23.51 -10.11
CA ASN A 56 -25.38 -24.65 -9.97
C ASN A 56 -24.91 -25.46 -8.76
N ASN A 57 -25.74 -25.43 -7.72
CA ASN A 57 -25.82 -26.34 -6.59
C ASN A 57 -24.58 -26.45 -5.70
N ASP A 58 -24.61 -25.71 -4.59
CA ASP A 58 -23.91 -26.05 -3.34
C ASP A 58 -24.56 -27.30 -2.67
N ALA A 59 -24.79 -28.36 -3.45
CA ALA A 59 -24.97 -29.69 -2.91
C ALA A 59 -23.60 -30.17 -2.44
N THR A 60 -23.31 -29.92 -1.16
CA THR A 60 -22.21 -30.50 -0.36
C THR A 60 -21.11 -31.17 -1.19
N LEU A 61 -20.25 -30.35 -1.83
CA LEU A 61 -19.10 -30.81 -2.59
C LEU A 61 -18.29 -31.80 -1.74
N SER A 62 -18.13 -33.03 -2.24
CA SER A 62 -17.29 -34.07 -1.63
C SER A 62 -15.90 -33.50 -1.30
N PRO A 63 -15.31 -33.83 -0.13
CA PRO A 63 -14.00 -33.32 0.27
C PRO A 63 -12.90 -33.60 -0.78
N GLU A 64 -13.00 -34.70 -1.53
CA GLU A 64 -12.09 -35.02 -2.62
C GLU A 64 -12.21 -34.05 -3.80
N LEU A 65 -13.44 -33.69 -4.16
CA LEU A 65 -13.70 -32.74 -5.25
C LEU A 65 -13.24 -31.33 -4.89
N ARG A 66 -13.40 -30.93 -3.62
CA ARG A 66 -12.86 -29.66 -3.10
C ARG A 66 -11.34 -29.61 -3.22
N LYS A 67 -10.67 -30.68 -2.79
CA LYS A 67 -9.21 -30.80 -2.91
C LYS A 67 -8.74 -30.71 -4.36
N LEU A 68 -9.44 -31.36 -5.27
CA LEU A 68 -9.12 -31.31 -6.71
C LEU A 68 -9.31 -29.90 -7.28
N ILE A 69 -10.40 -29.20 -6.92
CA ILE A 69 -10.65 -27.82 -7.34
C ILE A 69 -9.55 -26.89 -6.82
N ASP A 70 -9.16 -27.03 -5.55
CA ASP A 70 -8.09 -26.22 -4.97
C ASP A 70 -6.74 -26.50 -5.64
N GLU A 71 -6.46 -27.75 -5.99
CA GLU A 71 -5.26 -28.11 -6.75
C GLU A 71 -5.26 -27.48 -8.15
N ILE A 72 -6.37 -27.59 -8.90
CA ILE A 72 -6.51 -26.99 -10.23
C ILE A 72 -6.28 -25.47 -10.14
N ARG A 73 -6.94 -24.80 -9.19
CA ARG A 73 -6.75 -23.35 -8.97
C ARG A 73 -5.31 -22.99 -8.66
N SER A 74 -4.64 -23.76 -7.80
CA SER A 74 -3.23 -23.51 -7.48
C SER A 74 -2.34 -23.58 -8.72
N LYS A 75 -2.62 -24.51 -9.65
CA LYS A 75 -1.91 -24.66 -10.91
C LYS A 75 -2.25 -23.53 -11.89
N GLU A 76 -3.51 -23.09 -11.95
CA GLU A 76 -3.92 -21.94 -12.74
C GLU A 76 -3.25 -20.64 -12.27
N HIS A 77 -3.15 -20.41 -10.96
CA HIS A 77 -2.39 -19.27 -10.41
C HIS A 77 -0.93 -19.32 -10.77
N TYR A 78 -0.32 -20.50 -10.64
CA TYR A 78 1.07 -20.68 -11.00
C TYR A 78 1.29 -20.44 -12.51
N ALA A 79 0.40 -20.94 -13.36
CA ALA A 79 0.43 -20.67 -14.80
C ALA A 79 0.23 -19.18 -15.12
N ALA A 80 -0.69 -18.49 -14.44
CA ALA A 80 -0.90 -17.05 -14.60
C ALA A 80 0.32 -16.23 -14.16
N PHE A 81 0.97 -16.64 -13.08
CA PHE A 81 2.23 -16.06 -12.61
C PHE A 81 3.34 -16.26 -13.65
N LEU A 82 3.55 -17.48 -14.14
CA LEU A 82 4.54 -17.75 -15.20
C LEU A 82 4.27 -16.97 -16.48
N ASN A 83 3.00 -16.90 -16.91
CA ASN A 83 2.60 -16.10 -18.07
C ASN A 83 2.87 -14.62 -17.86
N THR A 84 2.68 -14.12 -16.64
CA THR A 84 2.99 -12.74 -16.26
C THR A 84 4.50 -12.50 -16.30
N THR A 85 5.29 -13.41 -15.75
CA THR A 85 6.75 -13.37 -15.82
C THR A 85 7.25 -13.39 -17.27
N LEU A 86 6.67 -14.23 -18.13
CA LEU A 86 6.98 -14.29 -19.56
C LEU A 86 6.56 -13.02 -20.31
N LYS A 87 5.45 -12.39 -19.93
CA LYS A 87 5.05 -11.09 -20.49
C LYS A 87 6.04 -10.01 -20.06
N HIS A 88 6.43 -10.00 -18.79
CA HIS A 88 7.41 -9.07 -18.26
C HIS A 88 8.80 -9.28 -18.87
N SER A 89 9.20 -10.53 -19.12
CA SER A 89 10.51 -10.84 -19.71
C SER A 89 10.68 -10.33 -21.14
N LYS A 90 9.56 -10.12 -21.86
CA LYS A 90 9.55 -9.47 -23.18
C LYS A 90 9.73 -7.96 -23.09
N GLY A 91 9.47 -7.36 -21.94
CA GLY A 91 9.70 -5.94 -21.67
C GLY A 91 11.17 -5.65 -21.34
N ASP A 92 11.55 -4.38 -21.41
CA ASP A 92 12.90 -3.90 -21.06
C ASP A 92 12.91 -3.11 -19.75
N SER A 93 12.03 -3.48 -18.83
CA SER A 93 11.83 -2.78 -17.55
C SER A 93 12.15 -3.70 -16.37
N ILE A 94 12.48 -3.06 -15.24
CA ILE A 94 12.62 -3.74 -13.95
C ILE A 94 11.24 -3.82 -13.30
N ALA A 95 10.88 -4.99 -12.77
CA ALA A 95 9.66 -5.20 -11.99
C ALA A 95 9.96 -5.68 -10.57
N LEU A 96 8.98 -5.46 -9.70
CA LEU A 96 8.94 -6.01 -8.37
C LEU A 96 8.01 -7.23 -8.34
N PHE A 97 8.54 -8.38 -8.00
CA PHE A 97 7.80 -9.60 -7.72
C PHE A 97 7.65 -9.73 -6.21
N ILE A 98 6.43 -9.87 -5.72
CA ILE A 98 6.11 -10.07 -4.31
C ILE A 98 5.54 -11.47 -4.18
N ASP A 99 6.29 -12.33 -3.53
CA ASP A 99 5.94 -13.70 -3.26
C ASP A 99 5.47 -13.85 -1.82
N LEU A 100 4.16 -13.89 -1.62
CA LEU A 100 3.56 -14.02 -0.30
C LEU A 100 3.62 -15.46 0.23
N ARG A 101 3.88 -16.46 -0.62
CA ARG A 101 4.04 -17.87 -0.18
C ARG A 101 5.42 -18.11 0.40
N ASP A 102 6.44 -17.67 -0.32
CA ASP A 102 7.83 -17.84 0.08
C ASP A 102 8.34 -16.66 0.94
N SER A 103 7.50 -15.64 1.13
CA SER A 103 7.82 -14.39 1.84
C SER A 103 9.06 -13.71 1.26
N LEU A 104 9.06 -13.49 -0.05
CA LEU A 104 10.17 -12.87 -0.79
C LEU A 104 9.69 -11.67 -1.60
N ALA A 105 10.47 -10.59 -1.56
CA ALA A 105 10.37 -9.47 -2.50
C ALA A 105 11.57 -9.54 -3.44
N ILE A 106 11.29 -9.71 -4.73
CA ILE A 106 12.29 -9.99 -5.76
C ILE A 106 12.26 -8.88 -6.79
N LEU A 107 13.41 -8.23 -6.98
CA LEU A 107 13.62 -7.30 -8.08
C LEU A 107 14.05 -8.11 -9.31
N SER A 108 13.30 -7.99 -10.40
CA SER A 108 13.59 -8.76 -11.62
C SER A 108 13.73 -7.87 -12.84
N PHE A 109 14.68 -8.23 -13.71
CA PHE A 109 14.86 -7.64 -15.03
C PHE A 109 14.83 -8.75 -16.09
N LYS A 110 13.97 -8.60 -17.10
CA LYS A 110 13.78 -9.61 -18.16
C LYS A 110 13.54 -11.04 -17.65
N GLY A 111 12.92 -11.20 -16.48
CA GLY A 111 12.65 -12.49 -15.86
C GLY A 111 13.84 -13.09 -15.08
N VAL A 112 14.97 -12.39 -15.01
CA VAL A 112 16.12 -12.75 -14.16
C VAL A 112 15.99 -12.04 -12.82
N SER A 113 16.23 -12.74 -11.72
CA SER A 113 16.29 -12.17 -10.37
C SER A 113 17.59 -11.38 -10.20
N LEU A 114 17.48 -10.08 -9.89
CA LEU A 114 18.63 -9.19 -9.64
C LEU A 114 18.93 -9.06 -8.15
N PHE A 115 17.87 -9.03 -7.34
CA PHE A 115 17.95 -8.80 -5.91
C PHE A 115 16.76 -9.45 -5.22
N GLU A 116 17.00 -10.10 -4.09
CA GLU A 116 15.98 -10.79 -3.31
C GLU A 116 16.07 -10.32 -1.87
N SER A 117 14.93 -10.00 -1.28
CA SER A 117 14.80 -9.63 0.12
C SER A 117 13.70 -10.45 0.79
N LYS A 118 13.92 -10.80 2.05
CA LYS A 118 12.95 -11.57 2.83
C LYS A 118 11.90 -10.64 3.43
N ILE A 119 10.64 -10.99 3.21
CA ILE A 119 9.48 -10.36 3.85
C ILE A 119 9.39 -10.88 5.29
N SER A 120 9.46 -9.98 6.25
CA SER A 120 9.38 -10.30 7.68
C SER A 120 7.95 -10.29 8.21
N GLY A 121 7.09 -9.45 7.63
CA GLY A 121 5.70 -9.30 8.02
C GLY A 121 4.79 -9.11 6.81
N ILE A 122 3.61 -9.73 6.84
CA ILE A 122 2.54 -9.56 5.84
C ILE A 122 1.25 -9.18 6.57
N LYS A 123 0.69 -8.03 6.23
CA LYS A 123 -0.59 -7.54 6.76
C LYS A 123 -1.56 -7.33 5.61
N ILE A 124 -2.73 -7.95 5.71
CA ILE A 124 -3.78 -7.86 4.69
C ILE A 124 -5.03 -7.32 5.37
N ASN A 125 -5.71 -6.36 4.73
CA ASN A 125 -6.96 -5.84 5.28
C ASN A 125 -8.10 -6.87 5.23
N SER A 126 -9.12 -6.65 6.05
CA SER A 126 -10.22 -7.60 6.21
C SER A 126 -11.02 -7.83 4.93
N GLY A 127 -11.15 -6.83 4.05
CA GLY A 127 -11.83 -6.96 2.77
C GLY A 127 -11.08 -7.88 1.82
N LEU A 128 -9.76 -7.70 1.67
CA LEU A 128 -8.94 -8.58 0.83
C LEU A 128 -8.87 -10.01 1.41
N LYS A 129 -8.85 -10.16 2.73
CA LYS A 129 -8.87 -11.48 3.40
C LYS A 129 -10.17 -12.25 3.18
N LYS A 130 -11.31 -11.57 3.11
CA LYS A 130 -12.64 -12.17 2.93
C LYS A 130 -13.08 -12.29 1.48
N LEU A 131 -12.28 -11.77 0.55
CA LEU A 131 -12.59 -11.79 -0.86
C LEU A 131 -12.61 -13.23 -1.39
N PRO A 132 -13.62 -13.64 -2.19
CA PRO A 132 -13.60 -14.95 -2.83
C PRO A 132 -12.36 -15.11 -3.72
N HIS A 133 -11.83 -16.34 -3.79
CA HIS A 133 -10.59 -16.64 -4.54
C HIS A 133 -10.59 -16.04 -5.95
N PHE A 134 -11.65 -16.27 -6.73
CA PHE A 134 -11.78 -15.73 -8.09
C PHE A 134 -11.59 -14.20 -8.19
N PHE A 135 -12.12 -13.44 -7.23
CA PHE A 135 -11.94 -11.98 -7.22
C PHE A 135 -10.53 -11.60 -6.77
N ARG A 136 -9.95 -12.36 -5.83
CA ARG A 136 -8.56 -12.18 -5.41
C ARG A 136 -7.59 -12.44 -6.55
N ASP A 137 -7.89 -13.42 -7.39
CA ASP A 137 -7.12 -13.74 -8.60
C ASP A 137 -7.16 -12.59 -9.58
N SER A 138 -8.35 -12.02 -9.80
CA SER A 138 -8.49 -10.84 -10.64
C SER A 138 -7.78 -9.61 -10.08
N LEU A 139 -7.55 -9.51 -8.76
CA LEU A 139 -6.77 -8.42 -8.18
C LEU A 139 -5.28 -8.61 -8.37
N TYR A 140 -4.78 -9.84 -8.30
CA TYR A 140 -3.37 -10.16 -8.48
C TYR A 140 -2.99 -10.57 -9.91
N SER A 141 -3.97 -10.60 -10.82
CA SER A 141 -3.76 -11.07 -12.18
C SER A 141 -2.88 -10.10 -12.96
N GLY A 142 -1.69 -10.54 -13.31
CA GLY A 142 -0.82 -9.83 -14.25
C GLY A 142 0.19 -8.91 -13.60
N PRO A 143 1.05 -8.29 -14.43
CA PRO A 143 1.90 -7.21 -13.99
C PRO A 143 1.03 -5.97 -13.85
N MET A 144 0.94 -5.47 -12.62
CA MET A 144 0.16 -4.28 -12.31
C MET A 144 1.08 -3.08 -12.36
N GLU A 145 0.79 -2.14 -13.25
CA GLU A 145 1.54 -0.89 -13.32
C GLU A 145 1.14 0.03 -12.17
N VAL A 146 2.14 0.58 -11.49
CA VAL A 146 1.90 1.58 -10.44
C VAL A 146 1.44 2.88 -11.08
N ASN A 147 0.27 3.36 -10.64
CA ASN A 147 -0.30 4.63 -11.10
C ASN A 147 0.19 5.81 -10.27
N GLU A 148 0.15 5.63 -8.95
CA GLU A 148 0.51 6.66 -7.98
C GLU A 148 1.42 6.02 -6.94
N GLU A 149 2.51 6.71 -6.61
CA GLU A 149 3.44 6.31 -5.56
C GLU A 149 3.51 7.39 -4.47
N ILE A 150 3.60 6.96 -3.21
CA ILE A 150 3.88 7.81 -2.05
C ILE A 150 5.09 7.22 -1.34
N SER A 151 6.08 8.03 -1.03
CA SER A 151 7.32 7.57 -0.43
C SER A 151 7.86 8.55 0.60
N SER A 152 8.53 8.03 1.62
CA SER A 152 9.27 8.83 2.59
C SER A 152 10.64 9.30 2.07
N ILE A 153 11.13 8.68 0.99
CA ILE A 153 12.45 8.92 0.40
C ILE A 153 12.36 9.29 -1.07
N GLU A 154 13.33 10.07 -1.54
CA GLU A 154 13.50 10.35 -2.96
C GLU A 154 14.02 9.10 -3.69
N LYS A 155 13.47 8.88 -4.90
CA LYS A 155 13.83 7.76 -5.77
C LYS A 155 15.23 7.93 -6.36
N PHE A 156 15.54 9.15 -6.82
CA PHE A 156 16.85 9.54 -7.35
C PHE A 156 17.42 10.67 -6.49
N PRO A 157 18.24 10.37 -5.45
CA PRO A 157 18.78 11.42 -4.60
C PRO A 157 19.77 12.28 -5.39
N VAL A 158 19.51 13.58 -5.47
CA VAL A 158 20.39 14.54 -6.17
C VAL A 158 21.37 15.15 -5.19
N VAL A 159 22.68 14.94 -5.41
CA VAL A 159 23.74 15.60 -4.63
C VAL A 159 24.24 16.81 -5.42
N VAL A 160 23.82 18.01 -5.01
CA VAL A 160 24.29 19.27 -5.61
C VAL A 160 25.69 19.56 -5.09
N LYS A 161 26.69 19.48 -5.97
CA LYS A 161 28.07 19.88 -5.67
C LYS A 161 28.36 21.23 -6.29
N LYS A 162 29.07 22.09 -5.54
CA LYS A 162 29.73 23.27 -6.11
C LYS A 162 31.01 22.79 -6.77
N ALA A 163 31.22 23.21 -8.03
CA ALA A 163 32.48 22.95 -8.70
C ALA A 163 33.61 23.70 -7.95
N PRO A 164 34.77 23.06 -7.72
CA PRO A 164 35.93 23.76 -7.17
C PRO A 164 36.37 24.83 -8.16
N LYS A 165 36.73 26.01 -7.65
CA LYS A 165 37.15 27.13 -8.50
C LYS A 165 38.57 26.94 -9.01
N ASP A 166 39.43 26.33 -8.20
CA ASP A 166 40.86 26.18 -8.48
C ASP A 166 41.39 24.79 -8.11
N THR A 167 42.56 24.43 -8.67
CA THR A 167 43.22 23.12 -8.46
C THR A 167 43.63 22.87 -7.00
N ILE A 168 43.89 23.94 -6.23
CA ILE A 168 44.17 23.84 -4.78
C ILE A 168 42.91 23.45 -4.00
N GLU A 169 41.75 24.01 -4.36
CA GLU A 169 40.45 23.69 -3.76
C GLU A 169 39.99 22.27 -4.18
N ALA A 170 40.32 21.83 -5.39
CA ALA A 170 40.06 20.47 -5.86
C ALA A 170 40.82 19.41 -5.05
N ASN A 171 42.07 19.69 -4.66
CA ASN A 171 42.87 18.78 -3.82
C ASN A 171 42.42 18.75 -2.35
N GLN A 172 41.68 19.77 -1.90
CA GLN A 172 41.06 19.84 -0.57
C GLN A 172 39.63 19.33 -0.54
N ALA A 173 39.05 18.96 -1.70
CA ALA A 173 37.69 18.46 -1.76
C ALA A 173 37.57 17.16 -0.95
N SER A 174 36.81 17.21 0.15
CA SER A 174 36.58 16.06 1.00
C SER A 174 35.88 14.93 0.23
N ALA A 175 36.06 13.70 0.70
CA ALA A 175 35.31 12.55 0.20
C ALA A 175 33.80 12.89 0.09
N PRO A 176 33.10 12.34 -0.91
CA PRO A 176 31.68 12.63 -1.11
C PRO A 176 30.89 12.33 0.16
N VAL A 177 30.10 13.31 0.62
CA VAL A 177 29.18 13.11 1.73
C VAL A 177 28.21 12.01 1.34
N LEU A 178 28.22 10.92 2.11
CA LEU A 178 27.29 9.81 1.89
C LEU A 178 25.86 10.33 2.01
N PRO A 179 24.94 9.90 1.15
CA PRO A 179 23.54 10.26 1.28
C PRO A 179 23.03 9.82 2.66
N VAL A 180 22.31 10.71 3.33
CA VAL A 180 21.74 10.46 4.65
C VAL A 180 20.89 9.19 4.60
N GLN A 181 21.07 8.31 5.58
CA GLN A 181 20.24 7.12 5.72
C GLN A 181 18.85 7.55 6.21
N TYR A 182 17.83 7.40 5.36
CA TYR A 182 16.44 7.73 5.71
C TYR A 182 15.63 6.46 6.00
N ASP A 183 14.67 6.56 6.91
CA ASP A 183 13.63 5.55 7.09
C ASP A 183 12.75 5.43 5.85
N VAL A 184 12.35 4.21 5.51
CA VAL A 184 11.71 3.89 4.23
C VAL A 184 10.28 3.41 4.45
N PHE A 185 9.34 4.16 3.92
CA PHE A 185 7.93 3.83 3.85
C PHE A 185 7.43 4.17 2.45
N LEU A 186 6.74 3.22 1.82
CA LEU A 186 6.33 3.30 0.44
C LEU A 186 4.88 2.81 0.31
N ALA A 187 4.10 3.43 -0.56
CA ALA A 187 2.79 2.95 -0.95
C ALA A 187 2.61 3.09 -2.46
N PHE A 188 2.29 1.96 -3.10
CA PHE A 188 1.96 1.86 -4.51
C PHE A 188 0.45 1.68 -4.69
N SER A 189 -0.16 2.53 -5.49
CA SER A 189 -1.58 2.44 -5.86
C SER A 189 -1.72 1.96 -7.30
N PHE A 190 -2.71 1.11 -7.54
CA PHE A 190 -3.01 0.51 -8.84
C PHE A 190 -4.43 0.86 -9.32
N ASP A 191 -4.72 0.64 -10.60
CA ASP A 191 -6.04 0.89 -11.21
C ASP A 191 -7.17 0.05 -10.61
N ASN A 192 -6.83 -1.14 -10.12
CA ASN A 192 -7.80 -2.09 -9.59
C ASN A 192 -8.18 -1.83 -8.13
N ASN A 193 -7.95 -0.62 -7.61
CA ASN A 193 -8.17 -0.22 -6.22
C ASN A 193 -7.33 -0.99 -5.18
N MET A 194 -6.26 -1.64 -5.62
CA MET A 194 -5.29 -2.22 -4.71
C MET A 194 -4.24 -1.19 -4.32
N VAL A 195 -3.77 -1.30 -3.07
CA VAL A 195 -2.63 -0.58 -2.53
C VAL A 195 -1.66 -1.58 -1.93
N ILE A 196 -0.43 -1.54 -2.39
CA ILE A 196 0.68 -2.30 -1.81
C ILE A 196 1.56 -1.33 -1.03
N GLN A 197 1.67 -1.54 0.27
CA GLN A 197 2.51 -0.77 1.17
C GLN A 197 3.76 -1.58 1.51
N ILE A 198 4.91 -0.93 1.49
CA ILE A 198 6.19 -1.49 1.91
C ILE A 198 6.68 -0.65 3.09
N ASP A 199 6.70 -1.26 4.26
CA ASP A 199 7.17 -0.64 5.49
C ASP A 199 8.54 -1.22 5.87
N GLN A 200 9.37 -0.41 6.54
CA GLN A 200 10.58 -0.94 7.16
C GLN A 200 10.23 -1.83 8.35
N GLN A 201 11.00 -2.90 8.52
CA GLN A 201 10.86 -3.83 9.64
C GLN A 201 11.33 -3.21 10.97
N GLU A 202 12.33 -2.33 10.92
CA GLU A 202 12.97 -1.75 12.09
C GLU A 202 12.09 -0.70 12.76
N GLU A 203 11.82 -0.88 14.06
CA GLU A 203 11.03 0.07 14.86
C GLU A 203 11.78 1.38 15.13
N ASP A 204 13.10 1.30 15.26
CA ASP A 204 13.95 2.46 15.50
C ASP A 204 14.00 3.36 14.26
N LEU A 205 13.69 4.64 14.44
CA LEU A 205 13.77 5.64 13.38
C LEU A 205 15.19 6.20 13.31
N ILE A 206 15.86 6.05 12.17
CA ILE A 206 17.14 6.72 11.90
C ILE A 206 16.90 8.16 11.44
N GLY A 207 15.81 8.39 10.71
CA GLY A 207 15.41 9.69 10.20
C GLY A 207 14.73 10.58 11.25
N THR A 208 14.32 11.78 10.83
CA THR A 208 13.64 12.68 11.75
C THR A 208 12.19 12.25 11.98
N LYS A 209 11.69 12.40 13.21
CA LYS A 209 10.25 12.26 13.52
C LYS A 209 9.34 13.18 12.69
N GLN A 210 9.89 14.23 12.08
CA GLN A 210 9.13 15.12 11.19
C GLN A 210 8.86 14.46 9.85
N ASP A 211 9.83 13.74 9.28
CA ASP A 211 9.70 13.07 7.99
C ASP A 211 8.75 11.88 8.07
N TYR A 212 8.86 11.09 9.14
CA TYR A 212 7.87 10.06 9.48
C TYR A 212 6.44 10.63 9.52
N ARG A 213 6.22 11.71 10.28
CA ARG A 213 4.91 12.37 10.37
C ARG A 213 4.46 12.97 9.03
N ARG A 214 5.39 13.43 8.19
CA ARG A 214 5.10 13.98 6.86
C ARG A 214 4.55 12.89 5.95
N TYR A 215 5.23 11.75 5.88
CA TYR A 215 4.78 10.58 5.12
C TYR A 215 3.36 10.16 5.55
N TRP A 216 3.15 9.90 6.84
CA TRP A 216 1.83 9.47 7.33
C TRP A 216 0.73 10.50 7.11
N ARG A 217 1.06 11.79 7.15
CA ARG A 217 0.10 12.86 6.82
C ARG A 217 -0.26 12.85 5.34
N GLN A 218 0.71 12.64 4.44
CA GLN A 218 0.47 12.52 3.00
C GLN A 218 -0.35 11.27 2.70
N TYR A 219 0.04 10.11 3.22
CA TYR A 219 -0.67 8.85 3.07
C TYR A 219 -2.12 8.94 3.56
N SER A 220 -2.33 9.49 4.76
CA SER A 220 -3.69 9.69 5.31
C SER A 220 -4.53 10.67 4.48
N ARG A 221 -3.91 11.71 3.92
CA ARG A 221 -4.62 12.67 3.03
C ARG A 221 -5.02 11.98 1.73
N TRP A 222 -4.11 11.20 1.15
CA TRP A 222 -4.37 10.43 -0.06
C TRP A 222 -5.54 9.46 0.13
N PHE A 223 -5.53 8.67 1.21
CA PHE A 223 -6.60 7.72 1.49
C PHE A 223 -7.96 8.41 1.69
N ARG A 224 -7.97 9.54 2.41
CA ARG A 224 -9.19 10.36 2.58
C ARG A 224 -9.70 10.91 1.25
N ASN A 225 -8.81 11.38 0.38
CA ASN A 225 -9.19 11.92 -0.93
C ASN A 225 -9.78 10.83 -1.83
N LYS A 226 -9.17 9.64 -1.87
CA LYS A 226 -9.71 8.50 -2.63
C LYS A 226 -11.11 8.11 -2.12
N ASN A 227 -11.30 8.03 -0.80
CA ASN A 227 -12.62 7.73 -0.24
C ASN A 227 -13.65 8.83 -0.52
N LEU A 228 -13.26 10.10 -0.45
CA LEU A 228 -14.14 11.23 -0.78
C LEU A 228 -14.54 11.22 -2.25
N ASN A 229 -13.62 10.89 -3.15
CA ASN A 229 -13.90 10.81 -4.58
C ASN A 229 -14.86 9.63 -4.88
N ALA A 230 -14.65 8.49 -4.23
CA ALA A 230 -15.53 7.33 -4.35
C ALA A 230 -16.96 7.55 -3.82
N LEU A 231 -17.15 8.51 -2.91
CA LEU A 231 -18.48 8.97 -2.47
C LEU A 231 -19.14 9.91 -3.49
N LYS A 232 -18.35 10.70 -4.21
CA LYS A 232 -18.86 11.65 -5.23
C LYS A 232 -19.17 10.97 -6.56
N SER A 233 -18.35 9.99 -6.94
CA SER A 233 -18.47 9.29 -8.22
C SER A 233 -18.95 7.86 -8.03
N SER A 234 -20.05 7.52 -8.70
CA SER A 234 -20.53 6.13 -8.78
C SER A 234 -19.71 5.28 -9.76
N SER A 235 -18.79 5.85 -10.54
CA SER A 235 -17.90 5.07 -11.41
C SER A 235 -16.64 4.59 -10.68
N GLU A 236 -16.23 5.29 -9.62
CA GLU A 236 -15.10 4.85 -8.80
C GLU A 236 -15.52 3.69 -7.89
N ARG A 237 -14.66 2.66 -7.80
CA ARG A 237 -14.87 1.56 -6.86
C ARG A 237 -14.66 2.09 -5.44
N GLY A 238 -15.54 1.70 -4.52
CA GLY A 238 -15.61 2.27 -3.18
C GLY A 238 -14.54 1.74 -2.22
N TYR A 239 -14.16 0.47 -2.37
CA TYR A 239 -13.29 -0.20 -1.42
C TYR A 239 -11.84 -0.22 -1.90
N ILE A 240 -10.90 0.00 -0.98
CA ILE A 240 -9.46 -0.08 -1.24
C ILE A 240 -8.93 -1.37 -0.62
N TYR A 241 -8.36 -2.25 -1.46
CA TYR A 241 -7.72 -3.48 -1.02
C TYR A 241 -6.28 -3.17 -0.60
N HIS A 242 -5.90 -3.56 0.61
CA HIS A 242 -4.61 -3.17 1.19
C HIS A 242 -3.80 -4.39 1.58
N LEU A 243 -2.58 -4.44 1.03
CA LEU A 243 -1.53 -5.41 1.32
C LEU A 243 -0.31 -4.62 1.80
N ALA A 244 0.12 -4.84 3.03
CA ALA A 244 1.37 -4.29 3.55
C ALA A 244 2.39 -5.40 3.79
N ILE A 245 3.61 -5.17 3.35
CA ILE A 245 4.76 -6.04 3.58
C ILE A 245 5.83 -5.29 4.35
N GLU A 246 6.55 -5.99 5.23
CA GLU A 246 7.67 -5.45 5.98
C GLU A 246 8.98 -6.02 5.43
N LEU A 247 9.93 -5.12 5.13
CA LEU A 247 11.26 -5.44 4.59
C LEU A 247 12.34 -4.75 5.43
N ALA A 248 13.57 -5.27 5.42
CA ALA A 248 14.69 -4.56 6.02
C ALA A 248 14.87 -3.16 5.37
N ARG A 249 15.21 -2.15 6.17
CA ARG A 249 15.25 -0.74 5.71
C ARG A 249 16.16 -0.56 4.48
N GLU A 250 17.31 -1.21 4.48
CA GLU A 250 18.29 -1.11 3.38
C GLU A 250 17.79 -1.78 2.11
N ASP A 251 17.13 -2.93 2.23
CA ASP A 251 16.56 -3.67 1.12
C ASP A 251 15.38 -2.91 0.50
N ALA A 252 14.46 -2.41 1.32
CA ALA A 252 13.34 -1.59 0.88
C ALA A 252 13.81 -0.35 0.12
N ARG A 253 14.88 0.30 0.62
CA ARG A 253 15.52 1.45 -0.04
C ARG A 253 16.09 1.05 -1.40
N SER A 254 16.83 -0.06 -1.44
CA SER A 254 17.52 -0.54 -2.64
C SER A 254 16.53 -0.93 -3.73
N ILE A 255 15.49 -1.69 -3.35
CA ILE A 255 14.37 -2.06 -4.23
C ILE A 255 13.72 -0.79 -4.79
N TYR A 256 13.31 0.15 -3.94
CA TYR A 256 12.59 1.35 -4.40
C TYR A 256 13.40 2.21 -5.37
N ARG A 257 14.69 2.39 -5.10
CA ARG A 257 15.57 3.20 -5.96
C ARG A 257 15.94 2.50 -7.27
N ALA A 258 15.93 1.18 -7.29
CA ALA A 258 16.18 0.39 -8.50
C ALA A 258 14.95 0.30 -9.42
N LEU A 259 13.74 0.50 -8.88
CA LEU A 259 12.52 0.50 -9.67
C LEU A 259 12.43 1.72 -10.60
N PRO A 260 11.90 1.57 -11.82
CA PRO A 260 11.63 2.70 -12.72
C PRO A 260 10.51 3.58 -12.17
N LEU A 261 10.25 4.73 -12.80
CA LEU A 261 9.20 5.67 -12.36
C LEU A 261 7.80 5.05 -12.30
N LYS A 262 7.47 4.20 -13.27
CA LYS A 262 6.23 3.41 -13.31
C LYS A 262 6.57 1.91 -13.28
N PRO A 263 6.87 1.36 -12.09
CA PRO A 263 7.22 -0.05 -12.00
C PRO A 263 5.99 -0.92 -12.24
N ALA A 264 6.25 -2.10 -12.81
CA ALA A 264 5.30 -3.20 -12.78
C ALA A 264 5.50 -3.99 -11.47
N VAL A 265 4.39 -4.35 -10.82
CA VAL A 265 4.37 -5.18 -9.62
C VAL A 265 3.58 -6.45 -9.88
N VAL A 266 4.15 -7.59 -9.52
CA VAL A 266 3.52 -8.91 -9.68
C VAL A 266 3.39 -9.54 -8.30
N VAL A 267 2.21 -10.06 -7.96
CA VAL A 267 1.98 -10.70 -6.66
C VAL A 267 1.67 -12.18 -6.85
N ARG A 268 2.40 -13.04 -6.13
CA ARG A 268 2.12 -14.46 -5.97
C ARG A 268 1.62 -14.70 -4.55
N TYR A 269 0.55 -15.48 -4.38
CA TYR A 269 -0.07 -15.74 -3.09
C TYR A 269 -0.45 -17.21 -2.94
#